data_AF-G8PGX9-F1
#
_entry.id   AF-G8PGX9-F1
#
_cell.length_a   1.000
_cell.length_b   1.000
_cell.length_c   1.000
_cell.angle_alpha   90.00
_cell.angle_beta   90.00
_cell.angle_gamma   90.00
#
_symmetry.space_group_name_H-M   'P 1'
#
loop_
_entity.id
_entity.type
_entity.pdbx_description
1 polymer ?
#
loop_
_entity_poly.entity_id
_entity_poly.type
_entity_poly.pdbx_seq_one_letter_code
_entity_poly.pdbx_strand_id
1 'polypeptide(L)'
;MLGLTGSPLSAADINSLKEQYRRPLEIPFPDSAPYSPQMATLGKMLFFDPRLSGNKNINCVSCHNPSFGYEVPVPTAVGSANTHLGRQAPTVLNAAWVAPMFWDGRAETLEEQAAGPITNPEEMDGKFETIVEVLDEIPGYNKWFRSVFPNEGITRDTVLTAIATYERTVVSGWAPFDRWVEGEEGAISASAKRGFELFNDKANCAPCHSGWNFTDNKFHDIGTPTEDIGRGLYEEDNPKAQFAFKTPGLRNLTYRAPFTHNGSIPDLETMIAHYNAGGIERPSRSEHVRPLDLSEQEVEDLKNFLVSLTAERTETPMPTLPN
;
A
#
# COMPACT_ATOMS: atom_id res chain seq x y z
N MET A 1 -1.07 25.38 -15.47
CA MET A 1 -0.11 26.31 -16.11
C MET A 1 0.37 27.30 -15.06
N LEU A 2 1.56 27.05 -14.52
CA LEU A 2 2.52 28.02 -14.00
C LEU A 2 3.86 27.31 -14.20
N GLY A 3 4.54 27.62 -15.31
CA GLY A 3 5.93 27.21 -15.48
C GLY A 3 6.75 28.08 -14.54
N LEU A 4 7.11 27.55 -13.38
CA LEU A 4 7.94 28.26 -12.41
C LEU A 4 9.41 28.01 -12.74
N THR A 5 10.08 29.11 -13.03
CA THR A 5 11.51 29.21 -13.24
C THR A 5 12.23 29.07 -11.89
N GLY A 6 12.86 27.93 -11.62
CA GLY A 6 14.11 27.71 -10.85
C GLY A 6 14.40 28.52 -9.57
N SER A 7 13.42 29.15 -8.95
CA SER A 7 13.58 29.95 -7.73
C SER A 7 13.09 29.11 -6.55
N PRO A 8 13.85 29.05 -5.44
CA PRO A 8 13.42 28.30 -4.27
C PRO A 8 12.07 28.81 -3.77
N LEU A 9 11.21 27.89 -3.34
CA LEU A 9 9.88 28.25 -2.82
C LEU A 9 10.00 29.17 -1.61
N SER A 10 9.07 30.12 -1.45
CA SER A 10 9.06 30.95 -0.26
C SER A 10 8.69 30.11 0.97
N ALA A 11 9.06 30.57 2.17
CA ALA A 11 8.67 29.88 3.41
C ALA A 11 7.14 29.77 3.57
N ALA A 12 6.37 30.73 3.05
CA ALA A 12 4.92 30.68 3.05
C ALA A 12 4.39 29.57 2.11
N ASP A 13 4.99 29.43 0.93
CA ASP A 13 4.63 28.37 -0.03
C ASP A 13 4.96 26.98 0.53
N ILE A 14 6.13 26.82 1.15
CA ILE A 14 6.53 25.57 1.80
C ILE A 14 5.55 25.20 2.93
N ASN A 15 5.18 26.16 3.77
CA ASN A 15 4.19 25.90 4.83
C ASN A 15 2.83 25.50 4.25
N SER A 16 2.37 26.17 3.19
CA SER A 16 1.12 25.80 2.51
C SER A 16 1.18 24.41 1.86
N LEU A 17 2.36 23.98 1.38
CA LEU A 17 2.56 22.62 0.88
C LEU A 17 2.55 21.61 2.04
N LYS A 18 3.27 21.88 3.15
CA LYS A 18 3.32 20.99 4.33
C LYS A 18 1.92 20.61 4.81
N GLU A 19 1.00 21.57 4.86
CA GLU A 19 -0.40 21.32 5.28
C GLU A 19 -1.12 20.27 4.41
N GLN A 20 -0.80 20.16 3.12
CA GLN A 20 -1.42 19.18 2.21
C GLN A 20 -0.96 17.74 2.51
N TYR A 21 0.18 17.58 3.17
CA TYR A 21 0.76 16.28 3.52
C TYR A 21 0.58 15.92 5.00
N ARG A 22 -0.12 16.76 5.77
CA ARG A 22 -0.39 16.55 7.19
C ARG A 22 -1.17 15.25 7.40
N ARG A 23 -0.76 14.48 8.41
CA ARG A 23 -1.41 13.21 8.76
C ARG A 23 -2.85 13.44 9.25
N PRO A 24 -3.78 12.54 8.93
CA PRO A 24 -5.12 12.57 9.51
C PRO A 24 -5.05 12.25 11.00
N LEU A 25 -5.99 12.80 11.76
CA LEU A 25 -6.10 12.58 13.20
C LEU A 25 -6.83 11.28 13.54
N GLU A 26 -7.61 10.74 12.60
CA GLU A 26 -8.46 9.58 12.79
C GLU A 26 -8.30 8.59 11.64
N ILE A 27 -8.42 7.30 11.97
CA ILE A 27 -8.47 6.21 10.99
C ILE A 27 -9.93 6.05 10.57
N PRO A 28 -10.25 6.09 9.26
CA PRO A 28 -11.62 5.90 8.80
C PRO A 28 -12.04 4.43 8.94
N PHE A 29 -13.23 4.22 9.49
CA PHE A 29 -13.93 2.93 9.52
C PHE A 29 -15.34 3.13 8.95
N PRO A 30 -15.88 2.15 8.20
CA PRO A 30 -17.23 2.26 7.66
C PRO A 30 -18.28 2.16 8.78
N ASP A 31 -19.41 2.85 8.63
CA ASP A 31 -20.52 2.79 9.60
C ASP A 31 -21.06 1.36 9.80
N SER A 32 -20.97 0.51 8.78
CA SER A 32 -21.36 -0.90 8.83
C SER A 32 -20.42 -1.78 9.66
N ALA A 33 -19.19 -1.34 9.89
CA ALA A 33 -18.18 -2.03 10.70
C ALA A 33 -17.33 -1.00 11.48
N PRO A 34 -17.92 -0.36 12.50
CA PRO A 34 -17.21 0.63 13.30
C PRO A 34 -16.05 -0.02 14.06
N TYR A 35 -15.02 0.77 14.36
CA TYR A 35 -13.85 0.27 15.07
C TYR A 35 -14.22 -0.34 16.43
N SER A 36 -13.66 -1.53 16.68
CA SER A 36 -13.67 -2.20 17.98
C SER A 36 -12.28 -2.80 18.24
N PRO A 37 -11.64 -2.53 19.40
CA PRO A 37 -10.36 -3.16 19.75
C PRO A 37 -10.44 -4.69 19.75
N GLN A 38 -11.57 -5.26 20.18
CA GLN A 38 -11.81 -6.70 20.18
C GLN A 38 -11.92 -7.25 18.76
N MET A 39 -12.60 -6.53 17.86
CA MET A 39 -12.72 -6.91 16.45
C MET A 39 -11.37 -6.81 15.72
N ALA A 40 -10.60 -5.75 15.96
CA ALA A 40 -9.25 -5.63 15.42
C ALA A 40 -8.30 -6.72 15.96
N THR A 41 -8.45 -7.10 17.24
CA THR A 41 -7.68 -8.22 17.82
C THR A 41 -8.06 -9.55 17.16
N LEU A 42 -9.35 -9.79 16.93
CA LEU A 42 -9.83 -10.95 16.18
C LEU A 42 -9.30 -10.98 14.75
N GLY A 43 -9.40 -9.86 14.03
CA GLY A 43 -8.84 -9.69 12.70
C GLY A 43 -7.36 -9.97 12.64
N LYS A 44 -6.60 -9.49 13.64
CA LYS A 44 -5.17 -9.75 13.73
C LYS A 44 -4.86 -11.23 13.91
N MET A 45 -5.61 -11.96 14.73
CA MET A 45 -5.41 -13.40 14.86
C MET A 45 -5.64 -14.08 13.51
N LEU A 46 -6.73 -13.75 12.82
CA LEU A 46 -7.09 -14.31 11.51
C LEU A 46 -6.04 -13.98 10.43
N PHE A 47 -5.55 -12.74 10.37
CA PHE A 47 -4.51 -12.29 9.41
C PHE A 47 -3.21 -13.10 9.52
N PHE A 48 -2.90 -13.61 10.72
CA PHE A 48 -1.72 -14.42 11.00
C PHE A 48 -2.03 -15.93 11.04
N ASP A 49 -3.28 -16.35 10.82
CA ASP A 49 -3.68 -17.75 10.98
C ASP A 49 -3.57 -18.53 9.67
N PRO A 50 -2.61 -19.47 9.55
CA PRO A 50 -2.47 -20.23 8.33
C PRO A 50 -3.64 -21.19 8.08
N ARG A 51 -4.49 -21.45 9.08
CA ARG A 51 -5.66 -22.33 8.95
C ARG A 51 -6.74 -21.77 8.00
N LEU A 52 -6.60 -20.52 7.55
CA LEU A 52 -7.42 -19.95 6.49
C LEU A 52 -7.02 -20.45 5.07
N SER A 53 -5.83 -21.00 4.88
CA SER A 53 -5.41 -21.57 3.59
C SER A 53 -5.80 -23.04 3.46
N GLY A 54 -6.01 -23.52 2.22
CA GLY A 54 -6.41 -24.90 1.95
C GLY A 54 -5.41 -25.93 2.49
N ASN A 55 -4.11 -25.63 2.39
CA ASN A 55 -3.02 -26.45 2.90
C ASN A 55 -2.59 -26.12 4.35
N LYS A 56 -3.30 -25.19 5.01
CA LYS A 56 -3.06 -24.76 6.39
C LYS A 56 -1.63 -24.31 6.69
N ASN A 57 -0.99 -23.66 5.72
CA ASN A 57 0.44 -23.30 5.73
C ASN A 57 0.75 -21.86 5.26
N ILE A 58 -0.25 -21.11 4.79
CA ILE A 58 -0.11 -19.76 4.25
C ILE A 58 -1.12 -18.86 4.97
N ASN A 59 -0.69 -17.65 5.33
CA ASN A 59 -1.56 -16.61 5.88
C ASN A 59 -1.28 -15.28 5.15
N CYS A 60 -1.97 -14.22 5.53
CA CYS A 60 -1.78 -12.91 4.90
C CYS A 60 -0.32 -12.42 5.03
N VAL A 61 0.32 -12.69 6.18
CA VAL A 61 1.71 -12.31 6.48
C VAL A 61 2.74 -13.01 5.60
N SER A 62 2.42 -14.18 5.03
CA SER A 62 3.27 -14.87 4.07
C SER A 62 3.58 -13.99 2.85
N CYS A 63 2.65 -13.13 2.44
CA CYS A 63 2.80 -12.20 1.31
C CYS A 63 2.88 -10.73 1.75
N HIS A 64 2.37 -10.39 2.94
CA HIS A 64 2.32 -9.04 3.49
C HIS A 64 3.08 -8.96 4.81
N ASN A 65 4.40 -9.13 4.76
CA ASN A 65 5.23 -9.31 5.95
C ASN A 65 5.53 -7.96 6.63
N PRO A 66 5.18 -7.76 7.92
CA PRO A 66 5.44 -6.52 8.64
C PRO A 66 6.92 -6.09 8.64
N SER A 67 7.85 -7.03 8.57
CA SER A 67 9.30 -6.77 8.55
C SER A 67 9.76 -6.08 7.26
N PHE A 68 8.97 -6.15 6.19
CA PHE A 68 9.25 -5.57 4.88
C PHE A 68 8.17 -4.57 4.50
N GLY A 69 7.67 -3.81 5.47
CA GLY A 69 6.64 -2.80 5.24
C GLY A 69 5.31 -3.38 4.73
N TYR A 70 4.93 -4.57 5.19
CA TYR A 70 3.75 -5.33 4.75
C TYR A 70 3.79 -5.74 3.26
N GLU A 71 4.99 -5.96 2.74
CA GLU A 71 5.26 -6.58 1.43
C GLU A 71 6.23 -7.75 1.60
N VAL A 72 6.92 -8.16 0.53
CA VAL A 72 7.99 -9.16 0.55
C VAL A 72 9.21 -8.66 -0.25
N PRO A 73 10.45 -9.04 0.13
CA PRO A 73 11.67 -8.55 -0.52
C PRO A 73 12.01 -9.33 -1.80
N VAL A 74 10.98 -9.72 -2.57
CA VAL A 74 11.08 -10.50 -3.81
C VAL A 74 10.10 -9.97 -4.85
N PRO A 75 10.35 -10.15 -6.16
CA PRO A 75 9.49 -9.58 -7.20
C PRO A 75 8.01 -9.99 -7.10
N THR A 76 7.76 -11.27 -6.82
CA THR A 76 6.42 -11.79 -6.57
C THR A 76 6.46 -12.81 -5.43
N ALA A 77 5.41 -12.80 -4.61
CA ALA A 77 5.30 -13.74 -3.51
C ALA A 77 5.09 -15.18 -4.02
N VAL A 78 5.30 -16.14 -3.14
CA VAL A 78 5.04 -17.56 -3.40
C VAL A 78 3.78 -17.97 -2.66
N GLY A 79 2.76 -18.36 -3.39
CA GLY A 79 1.49 -18.80 -2.84
C GLY A 79 1.38 -20.33 -2.74
N SER A 80 0.16 -20.85 -2.88
CA SER A 80 -0.17 -22.27 -2.71
C SER A 80 0.59 -23.13 -3.71
N ALA A 81 0.93 -24.35 -3.28
CA ALA A 81 1.70 -25.32 -4.05
C ALA A 81 3.08 -24.81 -4.56
N ASN A 82 3.66 -23.80 -3.91
CA ASN A 82 4.89 -23.12 -4.34
C ASN A 82 4.78 -22.40 -5.69
N THR A 83 3.58 -21.88 -6.01
CA THR A 83 3.34 -21.12 -7.24
C THR A 83 3.79 -19.67 -7.05
N HIS A 84 4.62 -19.14 -7.95
CA HIS A 84 4.93 -17.70 -7.98
C HIS A 84 3.72 -16.93 -8.51
N LEU A 85 3.33 -15.87 -7.81
CA LEU A 85 2.20 -15.05 -8.20
C LEU A 85 2.53 -14.17 -9.42
N GLY A 86 1.50 -13.76 -10.17
CA GLY A 86 1.65 -12.91 -11.37
C GLY A 86 1.96 -11.44 -11.08
N ARG A 87 1.75 -10.98 -9.84
CA ARG A 87 2.01 -9.60 -9.40
C ARG A 87 2.72 -9.56 -8.05
N GLN A 88 3.41 -8.46 -7.80
CA GLN A 88 3.97 -8.12 -6.49
C GLN A 88 2.82 -7.86 -5.50
N ALA A 89 2.97 -8.35 -4.27
CA ALA A 89 1.98 -8.16 -3.21
C ALA A 89 2.06 -6.74 -2.65
N PRO A 90 1.07 -5.86 -2.91
CA PRO A 90 1.14 -4.46 -2.47
C PRO A 90 1.07 -4.37 -0.94
N THR A 91 1.63 -3.30 -0.36
CA THR A 91 1.55 -3.08 1.09
C THR A 91 0.12 -2.99 1.63
N VAL A 92 -0.07 -3.49 2.85
CA VAL A 92 -1.29 -3.27 3.66
C VAL A 92 -1.23 -1.93 4.42
N LEU A 93 -0.07 -1.27 4.48
CA LEU A 93 0.08 -0.01 5.19
C LEU A 93 -0.90 1.05 4.69
N ASN A 94 -1.62 1.64 5.65
CA ASN A 94 -2.58 2.72 5.44
C ASN A 94 -3.77 2.33 4.54
N ALA A 95 -4.13 1.04 4.48
CA ALA A 95 -5.22 0.56 3.64
C ALA A 95 -6.60 1.19 3.98
N ALA A 96 -6.77 1.75 5.18
CA ALA A 96 -7.97 2.49 5.54
C ALA A 96 -8.25 3.72 4.64
N TRP A 97 -7.23 4.30 4.02
CA TRP A 97 -7.34 5.47 3.13
C TRP A 97 -7.13 5.12 1.65
N VAL A 98 -7.15 3.83 1.33
CA VAL A 98 -6.92 3.34 -0.02
C VAL A 98 -8.22 2.71 -0.51
N ALA A 99 -8.73 3.20 -1.63
CA ALA A 99 -9.79 2.55 -2.39
C ALA A 99 -9.73 3.08 -3.84
N PRO A 100 -9.99 2.24 -4.86
CA PRO A 100 -10.23 0.80 -4.77
C PRO A 100 -8.93 0.00 -4.46
N MET A 101 -9.06 -1.31 -4.25
CA MET A 101 -8.00 -2.24 -3.84
C MET A 101 -7.37 -2.99 -5.02
N PHE A 102 -6.23 -3.64 -4.74
CA PHE A 102 -5.33 -4.26 -5.74
C PHE A 102 -4.68 -3.25 -6.70
N TRP A 103 -3.70 -3.73 -7.47
CA TRP A 103 -3.00 -2.95 -8.48
C TRP A 103 -3.91 -2.48 -9.63
N ASP A 104 -4.98 -3.21 -9.94
CA ASP A 104 -5.92 -2.95 -11.04
C ASP A 104 -7.28 -2.41 -10.56
N GLY A 105 -7.48 -2.25 -9.24
CA GLY A 105 -8.70 -1.66 -8.72
C GLY A 105 -9.92 -2.57 -8.74
N ARG A 106 -9.74 -3.89 -8.82
CA ARG A 106 -10.86 -4.83 -9.05
C ARG A 106 -11.76 -5.10 -7.84
N ALA A 107 -11.40 -4.61 -6.66
CA ALA A 107 -12.19 -4.74 -5.44
C ALA A 107 -12.40 -3.36 -4.82
N GLU A 108 -13.63 -3.04 -4.43
CA GLU A 108 -14.00 -1.71 -3.93
C GLU A 108 -13.68 -1.55 -2.44
N THR A 109 -13.66 -2.66 -1.70
CA THR A 109 -13.50 -2.68 -0.23
C THR A 109 -12.38 -3.62 0.22
N LEU A 110 -11.93 -3.44 1.48
CA LEU A 110 -10.98 -4.37 2.11
C LEU A 110 -11.60 -5.75 2.30
N GLU A 111 -12.89 -5.82 2.61
CA GLU A 111 -13.61 -7.07 2.79
C GLU A 111 -13.66 -7.88 1.48
N GLU A 112 -13.95 -7.22 0.35
CA GLU A 112 -13.85 -7.83 -0.97
C GLU A 112 -12.41 -8.21 -1.33
N GLN A 113 -11.45 -7.34 -1.01
CA GLN A 113 -10.03 -7.59 -1.25
C GLN A 113 -9.58 -8.84 -0.50
N ALA A 114 -9.89 -8.98 0.80
CA ALA A 114 -9.47 -10.10 1.63
C ALA A 114 -10.11 -11.44 1.19
N ALA A 115 -11.31 -11.42 0.60
CA ALA A 115 -11.93 -12.62 0.04
C ALA A 115 -11.17 -13.19 -1.17
N GLY A 116 -10.56 -12.31 -1.98
CA GLY A 116 -9.77 -12.68 -3.17
C GLY A 116 -8.62 -13.65 -2.88
N PRO A 117 -7.58 -13.26 -2.10
CA PRO A 117 -6.41 -14.09 -1.82
C PRO A 117 -6.78 -15.38 -1.07
N ILE A 118 -7.77 -15.31 -0.17
CA ILE A 118 -8.27 -16.49 0.57
C ILE A 118 -8.75 -17.57 -0.39
N THR A 119 -9.46 -17.21 -1.46
CA THR A 119 -10.10 -18.17 -2.38
C THR A 119 -9.33 -18.42 -3.67
N ASN A 120 -8.29 -17.63 -3.95
CA ASN A 120 -7.47 -17.80 -5.14
C ASN A 120 -6.62 -19.09 -5.03
N PRO A 121 -6.73 -20.03 -5.99
CA PRO A 121 -5.99 -21.30 -5.96
C PRO A 121 -4.47 -21.15 -6.05
N GLU A 122 -3.97 -20.05 -6.61
CA GLU A 122 -2.53 -19.75 -6.65
C GLU A 122 -2.02 -19.10 -5.36
N GLU A 123 -2.91 -18.52 -4.55
CA GLU A 123 -2.55 -17.78 -3.32
C GLU A 123 -2.79 -18.65 -2.08
N MET A 124 -3.97 -18.59 -1.44
CA MET A 124 -4.25 -19.37 -0.23
C MET A 124 -5.04 -20.65 -0.48
N ASP A 125 -5.71 -20.79 -1.64
CA ASP A 125 -6.51 -21.96 -2.02
C ASP A 125 -7.51 -22.42 -0.92
N GLY A 126 -8.02 -21.45 -0.15
CA GLY A 126 -8.99 -21.64 0.92
C GLY A 126 -10.42 -21.68 0.39
N LYS A 127 -11.32 -22.27 1.17
CA LYS A 127 -12.76 -22.33 0.89
C LYS A 127 -13.52 -21.90 2.14
N PHE A 128 -14.36 -20.88 2.04
CA PHE A 128 -15.01 -20.30 3.21
C PHE A 128 -15.86 -21.30 3.99
N GLU A 129 -16.50 -22.25 3.31
CA GLU A 129 -17.27 -23.32 3.95
C GLU A 129 -16.37 -24.14 4.88
N THR A 130 -15.22 -24.61 4.38
CA THR A 130 -14.24 -25.36 5.16
C THR A 130 -13.56 -24.51 6.23
N ILE A 131 -13.25 -23.24 5.93
CA ILE A 131 -12.65 -22.31 6.90
C ILE A 131 -13.58 -22.10 8.08
N VAL A 132 -14.88 -21.86 7.83
CA VAL A 132 -15.88 -21.68 8.88
C VAL A 132 -16.00 -22.94 9.73
N GLU A 133 -16.07 -24.13 9.13
CA GLU A 133 -16.06 -25.41 9.87
C GLU A 133 -14.82 -25.54 10.76
N VAL A 134 -13.62 -25.28 10.22
CA VAL A 134 -12.37 -25.36 10.98
C VAL A 134 -12.33 -24.35 12.14
N LEU A 135 -12.80 -23.13 11.94
CA LEU A 135 -12.86 -22.12 12.99
C LEU A 135 -13.90 -22.45 14.06
N ASP A 136 -15.03 -23.06 13.67
CA ASP A 136 -16.10 -23.50 14.58
C ASP A 136 -15.70 -24.72 15.42
N GLU A 137 -14.74 -25.52 14.99
CA GLU A 137 -14.15 -26.58 15.81
C GLU A 137 -13.19 -26.06 16.90
N ILE A 138 -12.77 -24.79 16.83
CA ILE A 138 -11.81 -24.19 17.77
C ILE A 138 -12.56 -23.44 18.88
N PRO A 139 -12.55 -23.93 20.15
CA PRO A 139 -13.28 -23.29 21.24
C PRO A 139 -12.87 -21.84 21.48
N GLY A 140 -11.59 -21.52 21.29
CA GLY A 140 -11.07 -20.17 21.38
C GLY A 140 -11.73 -19.22 20.36
N TYR A 141 -11.84 -19.61 19.09
CA TYR A 141 -12.49 -18.76 18.07
C TYR A 141 -13.99 -18.64 18.31
N ASN A 142 -14.68 -19.72 18.68
CA ASN A 142 -16.08 -19.66 19.09
C ASN A 142 -16.35 -18.57 20.14
N LYS A 143 -15.51 -18.50 21.18
CA LYS A 143 -15.63 -17.48 22.23
C LYS A 143 -15.41 -16.07 21.69
N TRP A 144 -14.41 -15.88 20.82
CA TRP A 144 -14.13 -14.60 20.19
C TRP A 144 -15.30 -14.13 19.32
N PHE A 145 -15.78 -14.97 18.40
CA PHE A 145 -16.86 -14.60 17.49
C PHE A 145 -18.18 -14.36 18.21
N ARG A 146 -18.55 -15.16 19.23
CA ARG A 146 -19.75 -14.86 20.05
C ARG A 146 -19.65 -13.54 20.81
N SER A 147 -18.44 -13.10 21.16
CA SER A 147 -18.24 -11.83 21.86
C SER A 147 -18.25 -10.63 20.91
N VAL A 148 -17.73 -10.78 19.69
CA VAL A 148 -17.58 -9.68 18.72
C VAL A 148 -18.82 -9.57 17.81
N PHE A 149 -19.44 -10.71 17.49
CA PHE A 149 -20.58 -10.87 16.58
C PHE A 149 -21.65 -11.75 17.26
N PRO A 150 -22.33 -11.26 18.30
CA PRO A 150 -23.20 -12.07 19.17
C PRO A 150 -24.42 -12.66 18.45
N ASN A 151 -24.85 -12.08 17.32
CA ASN A 151 -26.02 -12.54 16.58
C ASN A 151 -25.66 -13.31 15.31
N GLU A 152 -24.45 -13.12 14.79
CA GLU A 152 -24.00 -13.69 13.52
C GLU A 152 -23.08 -14.90 13.72
N GLY A 153 -22.22 -14.89 14.75
CA GLY A 153 -21.25 -15.96 14.99
C GLY A 153 -20.12 -16.01 13.96
N ILE A 154 -19.61 -17.21 13.66
CA ILE A 154 -18.54 -17.43 12.68
C ILE A 154 -19.17 -17.60 11.30
N THR A 155 -18.94 -16.64 10.41
CA THR A 155 -19.42 -16.64 9.03
C THR A 155 -18.34 -16.09 8.10
N ARG A 156 -18.48 -16.28 6.78
CA ARG A 156 -17.62 -15.61 5.80
C ARG A 156 -17.53 -14.11 6.06
N ASP A 157 -18.68 -13.46 6.23
CA ASP A 157 -18.76 -12.00 6.33
C ASP A 157 -18.14 -11.48 7.63
N THR A 158 -18.33 -12.18 8.76
CA THR A 158 -17.74 -11.78 10.05
C THR A 158 -16.23 -12.03 10.08
N VAL A 159 -15.73 -13.08 9.42
CA VAL A 159 -14.29 -13.32 9.22
C VAL A 159 -13.68 -12.18 8.40
N LEU A 160 -14.27 -11.84 7.25
CA LEU A 160 -13.79 -10.77 6.37
C LEU A 160 -13.83 -9.41 7.06
N THR A 161 -14.93 -9.10 7.76
CA THR A 161 -15.10 -7.85 8.52
C THR A 161 -14.04 -7.72 9.61
N ALA A 162 -13.74 -8.80 10.34
CA ALA A 162 -12.70 -8.79 11.35
C ALA A 162 -11.31 -8.53 10.73
N ILE A 163 -10.93 -9.26 9.67
CA ILE A 163 -9.65 -9.08 8.96
C ILE A 163 -9.52 -7.64 8.48
N ALA A 164 -10.51 -7.14 7.74
CA ALA A 164 -10.52 -5.78 7.20
C ALA A 164 -10.46 -4.71 8.32
N THR A 165 -11.10 -4.96 9.47
CA THR A 165 -10.98 -4.08 10.64
C THR A 165 -9.55 -4.02 11.16
N TYR A 166 -8.83 -5.15 11.21
CA TYR A 166 -7.41 -5.16 11.57
C TYR A 166 -6.55 -4.44 10.53
N GLU A 167 -6.75 -4.70 9.24
CA GLU A 167 -5.98 -4.07 8.17
C GLU A 167 -6.08 -2.54 8.20
N ARG A 168 -7.26 -1.99 8.53
CA ARG A 168 -7.42 -0.54 8.74
C ARG A 168 -6.54 0.02 9.87
N THR A 169 -6.25 -0.78 10.89
CA THR A 169 -5.34 -0.39 11.99
C THR A 169 -3.87 -0.46 11.63
N VAL A 170 -3.51 -1.06 10.49
CA VAL A 170 -2.13 -1.17 10.01
C VAL A 170 -1.72 0.18 9.39
N VAL A 171 -1.32 1.12 10.25
CA VAL A 171 -0.93 2.48 9.87
C VAL A 171 0.59 2.64 9.97
N SER A 172 1.18 3.27 8.96
CA SER A 172 2.59 3.65 8.95
C SER A 172 2.96 4.46 10.20
N GLY A 173 4.14 4.23 10.76
CA GLY A 173 4.63 4.99 11.91
C GLY A 173 4.87 6.47 11.58
N TRP A 174 5.18 7.26 12.60
CA TRP A 174 5.59 8.66 12.44
C TRP A 174 6.99 8.73 11.83
N ALA A 175 7.08 9.31 10.63
CA ALA A 175 8.33 9.47 9.90
C ALA A 175 9.00 10.82 10.21
N PRO A 176 10.32 10.96 9.97
CA PRO A 176 11.01 12.25 10.07
C PRO A 176 10.31 13.38 9.29
N PHE A 177 9.77 13.07 8.11
CA PHE A 177 8.98 14.02 7.33
C PHE A 177 7.73 14.53 8.07
N ASP A 178 7.03 13.67 8.81
CA ASP A 178 5.84 14.08 9.55
C ASP A 178 6.18 15.06 10.68
N ARG A 179 7.29 14.81 11.39
CA ARG A 179 7.78 15.72 12.43
C ARG A 179 8.14 17.08 11.84
N TRP A 180 8.74 17.08 10.64
CA TRP A 180 9.02 18.32 9.91
C TRP A 180 7.73 19.06 9.53
N VAL A 181 6.73 18.35 9.00
CA VAL A 181 5.39 18.92 8.70
C VAL A 181 4.77 19.58 9.94
N GLU A 182 4.90 18.97 11.11
CA GLU A 182 4.39 19.50 12.39
C GLU A 182 5.26 20.61 13.02
N GLY A 183 6.33 21.04 12.35
CA GLY A 183 7.13 22.21 12.74
C GLY A 183 8.47 21.90 13.41
N GLU A 184 8.86 20.63 13.54
CA GLU A 184 10.21 20.26 13.96
C GLU A 184 11.19 20.47 12.80
N GLU A 185 11.68 21.71 12.62
CA GLU A 185 12.49 22.09 11.47
C GLU A 185 13.81 21.30 11.31
N GLY A 186 14.30 20.68 12.39
CA GLY A 186 15.49 19.81 12.37
C GLY A 186 15.21 18.35 12.04
N ALA A 187 13.95 17.94 11.85
CA ALA A 187 13.60 16.53 11.70
C ALA A 187 14.06 15.91 10.37
N ILE A 188 14.24 16.72 9.32
CA ILE A 188 14.78 16.27 8.03
C ILE A 188 15.95 17.16 7.59
N SER A 189 16.84 16.60 6.78
CA SER A 189 18.03 17.31 6.29
C SER A 189 17.67 18.42 5.29
N ALA A 190 18.58 19.37 5.08
CA ALA A 190 18.44 20.39 4.04
C ALA A 190 18.31 19.78 2.63
N SER A 191 18.93 18.62 2.40
CA SER A 191 18.81 17.85 1.15
C SER A 191 17.38 17.31 0.96
N ALA A 192 16.80 16.73 2.01
CA ALA A 192 15.41 16.26 1.98
C ALA A 192 14.41 17.42 1.79
N LYS A 193 14.67 18.62 2.34
CA LYS A 193 13.82 19.80 2.09
C LYS A 193 13.84 20.22 0.61
N ARG A 194 15.01 20.27 -0.02
CA ARG A 194 15.11 20.52 -1.48
C ARG A 194 14.44 19.41 -2.29
N GLY A 195 14.57 18.16 -1.85
CA GLY A 195 13.89 17.02 -2.47
C GLY A 195 12.36 17.13 -2.43
N PHE A 196 11.79 17.65 -1.33
CA PHE A 196 10.36 17.92 -1.23
C PHE A 196 9.92 19.03 -2.20
N GLU A 197 10.70 20.10 -2.36
CA GLU A 197 10.42 21.13 -3.36
C GLU A 197 10.45 20.53 -4.78
N LEU A 198 11.49 19.76 -5.11
CA LEU A 198 11.59 19.06 -6.40
C LEU A 198 10.39 18.14 -6.65
N PHE A 199 9.99 17.34 -5.66
CA PHE A 199 8.87 16.41 -5.74
C PHE A 199 7.54 17.11 -6.12
N ASN A 200 7.33 18.33 -5.61
CA ASN A 200 6.13 19.14 -5.86
C ASN A 200 6.22 20.05 -7.09
N ASP A 201 7.39 20.14 -7.72
CA ASP A 201 7.64 21.02 -8.87
C ASP A 201 8.38 20.29 -9.99
N LYS A 202 9.70 20.51 -10.16
CA LYS A 202 10.48 20.01 -11.30
C LYS A 202 10.38 18.49 -11.51
N ALA A 203 10.43 17.69 -10.44
CA ALA A 203 10.35 16.23 -10.54
C ALA A 203 8.93 15.71 -10.79
N ASN A 204 7.91 16.58 -10.67
CA ASN A 204 6.54 16.34 -11.09
C ASN A 204 5.92 15.03 -10.56
N CYS A 205 6.24 14.68 -9.31
CA CYS A 205 5.76 13.45 -8.65
C CYS A 205 4.39 13.66 -7.97
N ALA A 206 4.16 14.85 -7.42
CA ALA A 206 2.96 15.21 -6.67
C ALA A 206 1.62 15.05 -7.41
N PRO A 207 1.51 15.17 -8.76
CA PRO A 207 0.25 14.93 -9.45
C PRO A 207 -0.38 13.56 -9.19
N CYS A 208 0.43 12.52 -8.99
CA CYS A 208 -0.03 11.18 -8.65
C CYS A 208 0.20 10.87 -7.16
N HIS A 209 1.29 11.37 -6.57
CA HIS A 209 1.65 11.11 -5.18
C HIS A 209 1.36 12.30 -4.26
N SER A 210 0.07 12.55 -4.03
CA SER A 210 -0.42 13.68 -3.23
C SER A 210 -1.01 13.25 -1.88
N GLY A 211 -1.26 14.23 -1.02
CA GLY A 211 -1.89 14.02 0.28
C GLY A 211 -0.98 13.30 1.28
N TRP A 212 -1.49 13.10 2.48
CA TRP A 212 -0.70 12.51 3.57
C TRP A 212 -0.16 11.12 3.26
N ASN A 213 -0.86 10.30 2.47
CA ASN A 213 -0.43 8.94 2.11
C ASN A 213 0.40 8.89 0.82
N PHE A 214 0.65 10.04 0.17
CA PHE A 214 1.39 10.15 -1.09
C PHE A 214 0.81 9.27 -2.20
N THR A 215 -0.51 9.34 -2.39
CA THR A 215 -1.22 8.64 -3.46
C THR A 215 -2.53 9.34 -3.77
N ASP A 216 -2.85 9.43 -5.04
CA ASP A 216 -4.16 9.84 -5.55
C ASP A 216 -5.16 8.68 -5.64
N ASN A 217 -4.71 7.44 -5.37
CA ASN A 217 -5.44 6.18 -5.55
C ASN A 217 -6.00 5.98 -6.97
N LYS A 218 -5.46 6.66 -7.99
CA LYS A 218 -5.87 6.52 -9.39
C LYS A 218 -4.92 5.61 -10.15
N PHE A 219 -5.30 5.29 -11.38
CA PHE A 219 -4.57 4.39 -12.26
C PHE A 219 -3.75 5.18 -13.26
N HIS A 220 -2.45 4.88 -13.31
CA HIS A 220 -1.53 5.52 -14.23
C HIS A 220 -0.62 4.50 -14.87
N ASP A 221 -0.36 4.70 -16.15
CA ASP A 221 0.68 3.98 -16.85
C ASP A 221 2.00 4.77 -16.76
N ILE A 222 2.99 4.18 -16.09
CA ILE A 222 4.32 4.77 -15.90
C ILE A 222 5.33 4.33 -16.96
N GLY A 223 4.92 3.58 -17.98
CA GLY A 223 5.80 3.16 -19.08
C GLY A 223 6.80 2.06 -18.70
N THR A 224 6.46 1.16 -17.78
CA THR A 224 7.30 -0.03 -17.49
C THR A 224 7.15 -1.09 -18.60
N PRO A 225 8.19 -1.90 -18.88
CA PRO A 225 8.05 -3.07 -19.76
C PRO A 225 7.13 -4.11 -19.11
N THR A 226 5.97 -4.36 -19.71
CA THR A 226 5.01 -5.37 -19.22
C THR A 226 4.02 -5.76 -20.32
N GLU A 227 3.49 -6.98 -20.24
CA GLU A 227 2.33 -7.43 -21.04
C GLU A 227 1.02 -7.37 -20.22
N ASP A 228 1.11 -7.11 -18.91
CA ASP A 228 -0.04 -6.97 -18.03
C ASP A 228 -0.72 -5.62 -18.28
N ILE A 229 -1.93 -5.66 -18.83
CA ILE A 229 -2.69 -4.46 -19.18
C ILE A 229 -3.37 -3.79 -17.96
N GLY A 230 -3.23 -4.36 -16.76
CA GLY A 230 -3.66 -3.73 -15.51
C GLY A 230 -5.14 -3.37 -15.50
N ARG A 231 -5.44 -2.10 -15.25
CA ARG A 231 -6.82 -1.55 -15.25
C ARG A 231 -7.54 -1.77 -16.58
N GLY A 232 -6.80 -1.91 -17.68
CA GLY A 232 -7.34 -2.17 -19.02
C GLY A 232 -8.21 -3.43 -19.12
N LEU A 233 -8.06 -4.39 -18.21
CA LEU A 233 -8.94 -5.58 -18.09
C LEU A 233 -10.40 -5.22 -17.75
N TYR A 234 -10.63 -4.05 -17.17
CA TYR A 234 -11.95 -3.59 -16.73
C TYR A 234 -12.44 -2.37 -17.53
N GLU A 235 -11.57 -1.76 -18.34
CA GLU A 235 -11.82 -0.55 -19.12
C GLU A 235 -11.18 -0.66 -20.52
N GLU A 236 -11.57 -1.68 -21.28
CA GLU A 236 -10.97 -2.00 -22.59
C GLU A 236 -11.01 -0.82 -23.57
N ASP A 237 -12.12 -0.08 -23.58
CA ASP A 237 -12.35 1.08 -24.47
C ASP A 237 -11.62 2.35 -24.02
N ASN A 238 -10.95 2.34 -22.86
CA ASN A 238 -10.19 3.47 -22.34
C ASN A 238 -8.69 3.28 -22.65
N PRO A 239 -8.12 3.98 -23.65
CA PRO A 239 -6.71 3.83 -23.99
C PRO A 239 -5.78 4.20 -22.84
N LYS A 240 -6.21 5.05 -21.89
CA LYS A 240 -5.42 5.43 -20.72
C LYS A 240 -5.46 4.40 -19.58
N ALA A 241 -6.39 3.44 -19.61
CA ALA A 241 -6.43 2.35 -18.66
C ALA A 241 -5.47 1.21 -19.02
N GLN A 242 -5.03 1.12 -20.28
CA GLN A 242 -4.12 0.08 -20.74
C GLN A 242 -2.75 0.21 -20.06
N PHE A 243 -2.26 -0.88 -19.45
CA PHE A 243 -1.03 -0.91 -18.65
C PHE A 243 -1.04 0.04 -17.44
N ALA A 244 -2.21 0.54 -17.04
CA ALA A 244 -2.34 1.46 -15.92
C ALA A 244 -2.54 0.69 -14.61
N PHE A 245 -1.81 1.11 -13.59
CA PHE A 245 -1.88 0.53 -12.25
C PHE A 245 -2.11 1.61 -11.21
N LYS A 246 -2.73 1.22 -10.09
CA LYS A 246 -3.03 2.12 -8.99
C LYS A 246 -1.75 2.70 -8.41
N THR A 247 -1.71 4.02 -8.23
CA THR A 247 -0.60 4.71 -7.55
C THR A 247 -0.43 4.16 -6.13
N PRO A 248 0.69 3.51 -5.77
CA PRO A 248 0.91 3.07 -4.40
C PRO A 248 1.29 4.26 -3.51
N GLY A 249 0.94 4.20 -2.22
CA GLY A 249 1.42 5.17 -1.24
C GLY A 249 2.92 5.03 -1.01
N LEU A 250 3.62 6.15 -0.76
CA LEU A 250 5.08 6.21 -0.62
C LEU A 250 5.57 6.08 0.84
N ARG A 251 4.67 5.85 1.79
CA ARG A 251 5.01 5.66 3.21
C ARG A 251 5.85 4.39 3.40
N ASN A 252 6.90 4.47 4.22
CA ASN A 252 7.82 3.35 4.52
C ASN A 252 8.49 2.72 3.28
N LEU A 253 8.76 3.52 2.24
CA LEU A 253 9.28 3.04 0.94
C LEU A 253 10.60 2.26 1.05
N THR A 254 11.47 2.61 2.00
CA THR A 254 12.84 2.04 2.09
C THR A 254 12.88 0.56 2.48
N TYR A 255 11.75 -0.04 2.88
CA TYR A 255 11.66 -1.46 3.21
C TYR A 255 10.92 -2.30 2.16
N ARG A 256 10.49 -1.66 1.07
CA ARG A 256 9.46 -2.16 0.14
C ARG A 256 9.97 -2.39 -1.28
N ALA A 257 11.28 -2.54 -1.42
CA ALA A 257 11.86 -3.00 -2.67
C ALA A 257 11.66 -4.53 -2.80
N PRO A 258 11.48 -5.07 -4.02
CA PRO A 258 11.46 -4.35 -5.31
C PRO A 258 10.11 -3.66 -5.59
N PHE A 259 10.13 -2.70 -6.51
CA PHE A 259 9.00 -1.84 -6.87
C PHE A 259 8.35 -2.23 -8.21
N THR A 260 7.20 -1.61 -8.49
CA THR A 260 6.23 -1.86 -9.59
C THR A 260 5.28 -3.03 -9.31
N HIS A 261 4.20 -3.12 -10.10
CA HIS A 261 3.17 -4.15 -9.96
C HIS A 261 3.69 -5.58 -10.12
N ASN A 262 4.87 -5.76 -10.69
CA ASN A 262 5.53 -7.04 -10.91
C ASN A 262 6.94 -7.11 -10.29
N GLY A 263 7.32 -6.11 -9.47
CA GLY A 263 8.62 -6.09 -8.80
C GLY A 263 9.82 -6.02 -9.75
N SER A 264 9.65 -5.43 -10.94
CA SER A 264 10.71 -5.40 -11.96
C SER A 264 11.80 -4.35 -11.69
N ILE A 265 11.54 -3.38 -10.80
CA ILE A 265 12.50 -2.32 -10.47
C ILE A 265 13.11 -2.63 -9.10
N PRO A 266 14.44 -2.91 -9.01
CA PRO A 266 15.04 -3.53 -7.83
C PRO A 266 15.23 -2.60 -6.64
N ASP A 267 15.37 -1.29 -6.87
CA ASP A 267 15.73 -0.31 -5.84
C ASP A 267 15.24 1.11 -6.19
N LEU A 268 15.44 2.03 -5.24
CA LEU A 268 14.86 3.37 -5.30
C LEU A 268 15.59 4.22 -6.34
N GLU A 269 16.89 4.03 -6.48
CA GLU A 269 17.75 4.65 -7.47
C GLU A 269 17.28 4.30 -8.88
N THR A 270 17.00 3.02 -9.14
CA THR A 270 16.48 2.56 -10.43
C THR A 270 15.06 3.10 -10.69
N MET A 271 14.22 3.22 -9.65
CA MET A 271 12.90 3.83 -9.78
C MET A 271 12.98 5.32 -10.13
N ILE A 272 13.86 6.08 -9.46
CA ILE A 272 14.06 7.50 -9.77
C ILE A 272 14.63 7.64 -11.20
N ALA A 273 15.56 6.77 -11.60
CA ALA A 273 16.10 6.76 -12.96
C ALA A 273 15.02 6.48 -14.02
N HIS A 274 14.09 5.55 -13.75
CA HIS A 274 12.94 5.26 -14.62
C HIS A 274 12.07 6.50 -14.85
N TYR A 275 11.69 7.20 -13.77
CA TYR A 275 10.92 8.44 -13.88
C TYR A 275 11.72 9.58 -14.55
N ASN A 276 13.01 9.73 -14.23
CA ASN A 276 13.87 10.74 -14.84
C ASN A 276 14.02 10.54 -16.36
N ALA A 277 14.02 9.28 -16.83
CA ALA A 277 14.03 8.92 -18.24
C ALA A 277 12.65 9.06 -18.93
N GLY A 278 11.55 9.14 -18.17
CA GLY A 278 10.20 9.30 -18.69
C GLY A 278 9.52 7.99 -19.15
N GLY A 279 10.06 6.82 -18.81
CA GLY A 279 9.47 5.51 -19.15
C GLY A 279 9.30 5.24 -20.66
N ILE A 280 8.76 4.07 -20.99
CA ILE A 280 8.45 3.68 -22.37
C ILE A 280 7.27 4.51 -22.89
N GLU A 281 7.49 5.18 -24.03
CA GLU A 281 6.43 5.91 -24.71
C GLU A 281 5.40 4.96 -25.33
N ARG A 282 4.14 5.14 -24.94
CA ARG A 282 2.97 4.44 -25.49
C ARG A 282 1.70 5.27 -25.27
N PRO A 283 0.61 5.02 -26.03
CA PRO A 283 -0.60 5.86 -25.97
C PRO A 283 -1.20 6.01 -24.56
N SER A 284 -1.10 4.97 -23.75
CA SER A 284 -1.59 4.92 -22.38
C SER A 284 -0.75 5.72 -21.38
N ARG A 285 0.56 5.94 -21.65
CA ARG A 285 1.49 6.57 -20.70
C ARG A 285 0.92 7.89 -20.18
N SER A 286 0.99 8.07 -18.86
CA SER A 286 0.58 9.31 -18.22
C SER A 286 1.38 10.49 -18.78
N GLU A 287 0.71 11.62 -19.01
CA GLU A 287 1.37 12.85 -19.49
C GLU A 287 2.37 13.43 -18.48
N HIS A 288 2.24 13.05 -17.21
CA HIS A 288 3.15 13.43 -16.13
C HIS A 288 4.47 12.66 -16.16
N VAL A 289 4.53 11.53 -16.88
CA VAL A 289 5.72 10.69 -17.02
C VAL A 289 6.44 11.06 -18.31
N ARG A 290 7.44 11.93 -18.18
CA ARG A 290 8.26 12.51 -19.24
C ARG A 290 9.69 12.71 -18.74
N PRO A 291 10.69 12.84 -19.61
CA PRO A 291 12.05 13.18 -19.17
C PRO A 291 12.05 14.41 -18.27
N LEU A 292 12.73 14.30 -17.12
CA LEU A 292 12.72 15.33 -16.07
C LEU A 292 14.02 16.18 -16.05
N ASP A 293 15.07 15.71 -16.73
CA ASP A 293 16.39 16.35 -16.77
C ASP A 293 16.90 16.75 -15.37
N LEU A 294 16.73 15.84 -14.40
CA LEU A 294 17.27 16.01 -13.05
C LEU A 294 18.78 15.82 -13.08
N SER A 295 19.50 16.76 -12.47
CA SER A 295 20.92 16.65 -12.17
C SER A 295 21.17 15.61 -11.07
N GLU A 296 22.42 15.15 -10.94
CA GLU A 296 22.81 14.20 -9.88
C GLU A 296 22.45 14.71 -8.47
N GLN A 297 22.62 16.01 -8.22
CA GLN A 297 22.27 16.63 -6.94
C GLN A 297 20.75 16.61 -6.69
N GLU A 298 19.94 16.86 -7.72
CA GLU A 298 18.47 16.84 -7.60
C GLU A 298 17.95 15.41 -7.38
N VAL A 299 18.57 14.41 -8.01
CA VAL A 299 18.27 12.99 -7.77
C VAL A 299 18.57 12.62 -6.32
N GLU A 300 19.72 13.03 -5.80
CA GLU A 300 20.10 12.75 -4.40
C GLU A 300 19.18 13.49 -3.40
N ASP A 301 18.82 14.74 -3.69
CA ASP A 301 17.87 15.50 -2.87
C ASP A 301 16.49 14.83 -2.84
N LEU A 302 15.96 14.43 -4.00
CA LEU A 302 14.70 13.70 -4.12
C LEU A 302 14.74 12.37 -3.38
N LYS A 303 15.83 11.61 -3.50
CA LYS A 303 16.04 10.36 -2.77
C LYS A 303 16.01 10.59 -1.26
N ASN A 304 16.74 11.59 -0.75
CA ASN A 304 16.77 11.91 0.67
C ASN A 304 15.40 12.35 1.21
N PHE A 305 14.59 13.02 0.38
CA PHE A 305 13.19 13.26 0.69
C PHE A 305 12.38 11.95 0.80
N LEU A 306 12.45 11.07 -0.18
CA LEU A 306 11.71 9.80 -0.17
C LEU A 306 12.11 8.89 1.01
N VAL A 307 13.38 8.88 1.39
CA VAL A 307 13.88 8.17 2.58
C VAL A 307 13.27 8.74 3.86
N SER A 308 13.03 10.05 3.93
CA SER A 308 12.43 10.71 5.09
C SER A 308 10.96 10.34 5.32
N LEU A 309 10.33 9.63 4.38
CA LEU A 309 8.96 9.10 4.49
C LEU A 309 8.87 7.76 5.23
N THR A 310 10.00 7.20 5.65
CA THR A 310 10.07 5.96 6.43
C THR A 310 10.16 6.26 7.93
N ALA A 311 9.29 5.64 8.72
CA ALA A 311 9.38 5.66 10.17
C ALA A 311 10.57 4.83 10.68
N GLU A 312 11.27 5.34 11.71
CA GLU A 312 12.49 4.73 12.26
C GLU A 312 12.27 3.33 12.86
N ARG A 313 11.05 3.03 13.33
CA ARG A 313 10.69 1.72 13.89
C ARG A 313 9.21 1.44 13.65
N THR A 314 8.90 0.25 13.16
CA THR A 314 7.55 -0.30 13.17
C THR A 314 7.58 -1.62 13.92
N GLU A 315 6.73 -1.77 14.93
CA GLU A 315 6.62 -3.02 15.69
C GLU A 315 5.23 -3.60 15.46
N THR A 316 5.19 -4.85 14.99
CA THR A 316 3.94 -5.61 14.92
C THR A 316 4.07 -6.81 15.84
N PRO A 317 3.46 -6.78 17.05
CA PRO A 317 3.56 -7.91 17.96
C PRO A 317 2.81 -9.11 17.37
N MET A 318 3.41 -10.30 17.41
CA MET A 318 2.75 -11.52 16.93
C MET A 318 1.53 -11.86 17.80
N PRO A 319 0.38 -12.25 17.21
CA PRO A 319 -0.76 -12.69 18.00
C PRO A 319 -0.53 -14.10 18.56
N THR A 320 -1.16 -14.40 19.70
CA THR A 320 -1.36 -15.79 20.12
C THR A 320 -2.62 -16.31 19.43
N LEU A 321 -2.48 -17.30 18.55
CA LEU A 321 -3.62 -17.88 17.85
C LEU A 321 -4.50 -18.70 18.81
N PRO A 322 -5.84 -18.60 18.71
CA PRO A 322 -6.74 -19.42 19.52
C PRO A 322 -6.59 -20.91 19.22
N ASN A 323 -6.70 -21.72 20.28
CA ASN A 323 -6.77 -23.18 20.24
C ASN A 323 -8.08 -23.69 20.84
#